data_AF-A0A2N1MP33-F1
#
_entry.id   AF-A0A2N1MP33-F1
#
_cell.length_a   1.000
_cell.length_b   1.000
_cell.length_c   1.000
_cell.angle_alpha   90.00
_cell.angle_beta   90.00
_cell.angle_gamma   90.00
#
_symmetry.space_group_name_H-M   'P 1'
#
loop_
_entity.id
_entity.type
_entity.pdbx_description
1 polymer ?
#
loop_
_entity_poly.entity_id
_entity_poly.type
_entity_poly.pdbx_seq_one_letter_code
_entity_poly.pdbx_strand_id
1 'polypeptide(L)' 'MLAKDMYNELLKFVESGELEAEDVPKITTIQNWISTYARTFKEQATENMVK' A
#
# COMPACT_ATOMS: atom_id res chain seq x y z
N MET A 1 7.27 -5.06 -3.34
CA MET A 1 7.09 -4.05 -2.28
C MET A 1 6.55 -4.74 -1.06
N LEU A 2 7.29 -4.76 0.05
CA LEU A 2 6.81 -5.26 1.33
C LEU A 2 6.14 -4.11 2.10
N ALA A 3 5.21 -4.43 3.00
CA ALA A 3 4.54 -3.41 3.83
C ALA A 3 5.53 -2.60 4.68
N LYS A 4 6.66 -3.21 5.08
CA LYS A 4 7.73 -2.54 5.80
C LYS A 4 8.48 -1.52 4.92
N ASP A 5 8.65 -1.81 3.63
CA ASP A 5 9.30 -0.89 2.69
C ASP A 5 8.45 0.37 2.52
N MET A 6 7.14 0.19 2.30
CA MET A 6 6.20 1.30 2.17
C MET A 6 6.09 2.11 3.47
N TYR A 7 6.08 1.45 4.63
CA TYR A 7 6.13 2.14 5.92
C TYR A 7 7.38 3.03 6.05
N ASN A 8 8.55 2.51 5.67
CA ASN A 8 9.79 3.29 5.73
C ASN A 8 9.78 4.46 4.72
N GLU A 9 9.11 4.29 3.58
CA GLU A 9 8.92 5.38 2.61
C GLU A 9 8.02 6.48 3.16
N LEU A 10 6.90 6.11 3.80
CA LEU A 10 6.01 7.05 4.48
C LEU A 10 6.73 7.86 5.57
N LEU A 11 7.67 7.24 6.30
CA LEU A 11 8.48 7.97 7.29
C LEU A 11 9.35 9.07 6.68
N LYS A 12 9.79 8.94 5.43
CA LYS A 12 10.56 10.02 4.76
C LYS A 12 9.71 11.27 4.53
N PHE A 13 8.41 11.09 4.28
CA PHE A 13 7.46 12.21 4.15
C PHE A 13 7.15 12.85 5.50
N VAL A 14 7.18 12.08 6.59
CA VAL A 14 7.13 12.63 7.95
C VAL A 14 8.39 13.44 8.24
N GLU A 15 9.57 12.94 7.86
CA GLU A 15 10.84 13.65 8.02
C GLU A 15 10.89 14.96 7.23
N SER A 16 10.25 15.02 6.05
CA SER A 16 10.16 16.25 5.25
C SER A 16 9.05 17.21 5.69
N GLY A 17 8.18 16.79 6.62
CA GLY A 17 7.01 17.56 7.06
C GLY A 17 5.87 17.58 6.03
N GLU A 18 5.91 16.69 5.03
CA GLU A 18 4.83 16.51 4.04
C GLU A 18 3.69 15.65 4.57
N LEU A 19 3.92 14.91 5.65
CA LEU A 19 2.94 14.03 6.31
C LEU A 19 3.07 14.13 7.83
N GLU A 20 1.94 14.19 8.53
CA GLU A 20 1.94 14.09 9.99
C GLU A 20 2.21 12.64 10.44
N ALA A 21 2.93 12.46 11.54
CA ALA A 21 3.27 11.13 12.03
C ALA A 21 2.02 10.30 12.39
N GLU A 22 0.96 10.98 12.84
CA GLU A 22 -0.32 10.36 13.20
C GLU A 22 -1.08 9.84 11.98
N ASP A 23 -0.79 10.38 10.79
CA ASP A 23 -1.41 9.97 9.53
C ASP A 23 -0.73 8.71 8.95
N VAL A 24 0.42 8.27 9.49
CA VAL A 24 1.08 7.05 9.06
C VAL A 24 0.30 5.83 9.57
N PRO A 25 -0.28 5.01 8.67
CA PRO A 25 -1.01 3.81 9.07
C PRO A 25 -0.06 2.74 9.62
N LYS A 26 -0.60 1.88 10.49
CA LYS A 26 0.12 0.70 10.98
C LYS A 26 0.53 -0.21 9.82
N ILE A 27 1.66 -0.91 9.97
CA ILE A 27 2.18 -1.87 8.97
C ILE A 27 1.12 -2.90 8.56
N THR A 28 0.28 -3.36 9.49
CA THR A 28 -0.81 -4.31 9.18
C THR A 28 -1.86 -3.72 8.24
N THR A 29 -2.19 -2.44 8.39
CA THR A 29 -3.09 -1.71 7.48
C THR A 29 -2.47 -1.56 6.10
N ILE A 30 -1.18 -1.19 6.04
CA ILE A 30 -0.42 -1.11 4.78
C ILE A 30 -0.42 -2.46 4.06
N GLN A 31 -0.18 -3.55 4.80
CA GLN A 31 -0.22 -4.90 4.25
C GLN A 31 -1.60 -5.24 3.68
N ASN A 32 -2.67 -4.89 4.39
CA ASN A 32 -4.03 -5.12 3.92
C ASN A 32 -4.34 -4.34 2.62
N TRP A 33 -3.86 -3.10 2.49
CA TRP A 33 -4.00 -2.33 1.25
C TRP A 33 -3.26 -2.98 0.08
N ILE A 34 -2.01 -3.38 0.29
CA ILE A 34 -1.22 -4.09 -0.73
C ILE A 34 -1.93 -5.38 -1.16
N SER A 35 -2.40 -6.19 -0.22
CA SER A 35 -3.12 -7.43 -0.51
C SER A 35 -4.43 -7.20 -1.26
N THR A 36 -5.19 -6.18 -0.88
CA THR A 36 -6.46 -5.82 -1.54
C THR A 36 -6.23 -5.37 -2.97
N TYR A 37 -5.23 -4.51 -3.19
CA TYR A 37 -4.87 -4.04 -4.53
C TYR A 37 -4.37 -5.19 -5.41
N ALA A 38 -3.48 -6.03 -4.90
CA ALA A 38 -2.96 -7.18 -5.64
C ALA A 38 -4.05 -8.19 -6.02
N ARG A 39 -5.06 -8.37 -5.15
CA ARG A 39 -6.23 -9.18 -5.45
C ARG A 39 -7.07 -8.57 -6.57
N THR A 40 -7.41 -7.29 -6.44
CA THR A 40 -8.22 -6.56 -7.44
C THR A 40 -7.55 -6.59 -8.82
N PHE A 41 -6.23 -6.40 -8.87
CA PHE A 41 -5.46 -6.47 -10.10
C PHE A 41 -5.54 -7.87 -10.77
N LYS A 42 -5.43 -8.95 -9.97
CA LYS A 42 -5.55 -10.32 -10.48
C LYS A 42 -6.96 -10.63 -11.00
N GLU A 43 -7.99 -10.16 -10.28
CA GLU A 43 -9.39 -10.33 -10.68
C GLU A 43 -9.64 -9.63 -12.02
N GLN A 44 -9.23 -8.37 -12.16
CA GLN A 44 -9.35 -7.62 -13.42
C GLN A 44 -8.56 -8.25 -14.58
N ALA A 45 -7.35 -8.73 -14.33
CA ALA A 45 -6.56 -9.42 -15.34
C ALA A 45 -7.26 -10.69 -15.83
N THR A 46 -7.90 -11.43 -14.92
CA THR A 46 -8.64 -12.67 -15.25
C THR A 46 -9.95 -12.36 -15.98
N GLU A 47 -10.69 -11.33 -15.56
CA GLU A 47 -11.92 -10.89 -16.23
C GLU A 47 -11.67 -10.41 -17.67
N ASN A 48 -10.54 -9.76 -17.92
CA ASN A 48 -10.15 -9.30 -19.26
C ASN A 48 -9.63 -10.42 -20.18
N MET A 49 -9.29 -11.61 -19.64
CA MET A 49 -8.88 -12.77 -20.45
C MET A 49 -10.05 -13.63 -20.94
N VAL A 50 -11.26 -13.42 -20.41
CA VAL A 50 -12.47 -14.19 -20.73
C VAL A 50 -13.43 -13.43 -21.66
N LYS A 51 -13.10 -12.17 -22.01
CA LYS A 51 -13.80 -11.35 -23.02
C LYS A 51 -13.04 -11.37 -24.34
#